data_AF-A0A926SEA2-F1
#
_entry.id   AF-A0A926SEA2-F1
#
_cell.length_a   1.000
_cell.length_b   1.000
_cell.length_c   1.000
_cell.angle_alpha   90.00
_cell.angle_beta   90.00
_cell.angle_gamma   90.00
#
_symmetry.space_group_name_H-M   'P 1'
#
loop_
_entity.id
_entity.type
_entity.pdbx_description
1 polymer ?
#
loop_
_entity_poly.entity_id
_entity_poly.type
_entity_poly.pdbx_seq_one_letter_code
_entity_poly.pdbx_strand_id
1 'polypeptide(L)' 'MIQEYLQKAMEAAHYELLEDNEGFYGEIHNASGVWATGTTLEACRKELLEVLEEWIVLGGEFL' A
#
# COMPACT_ATOMS: atom_id res chain seq x y z
N MET A 1 -13.46 12.59 5.85
CA MET A 1 -13.15 13.02 4.45
C MET A 1 -12.09 12.08 3.85
N ILE A 2 -11.88 12.06 2.52
CA ILE A 2 -11.04 11.07 1.81
C ILE A 2 -9.63 10.89 2.39
N GLN A 3 -8.99 11.96 2.85
CA GLN A 3 -7.67 11.89 3.50
C GLN A 3 -7.67 11.06 4.79
N GLU A 4 -8.73 11.12 5.60
CA GLU A 4 -8.86 10.30 6.81
C GLU A 4 -9.06 8.82 6.46
N TYR A 5 -9.69 8.53 5.32
CA TYR A 5 -9.82 7.15 4.84
C TYR A 5 -8.46 6.60 4.40
N LEU A 6 -7.72 7.36 3.59
CA LEU A 6 -6.37 7.01 3.17
C LEU A 6 -5.45 6.79 4.38
N GLN A 7 -5.49 7.71 5.34
CA GLN A 7 -4.71 7.59 6.57
C GLN A 7 -5.04 6.32 7.35
N LYS A 8 -6.33 6.04 7.58
CA LYS A 8 -6.77 4.83 8.29
C LYS A 8 -6.40 3.54 7.57
N ALA A 9 -6.48 3.53 6.23
CA ALA A 9 -6.06 2.39 5.43
C ALA A 9 -4.53 2.18 5.52
N MET A 10 -3.75 3.25 5.43
CA MET A 10 -2.28 3.20 5.57
C MET A 10 -1.83 2.84 7.00
N GLU A 11 -2.62 3.18 8.03
CA GLU A 11 -2.39 2.73 9.41
C GLU A 11 -2.61 1.22 9.58
N ALA A 12 -3.47 0.62 8.74
CA ALA A 12 -3.73 -0.82 8.72
C ALA A 12 -2.78 -1.59 7.78
N ALA A 13 -1.89 -0.90 7.08
CA ALA A 13 -0.95 -1.52 6.16
C ALA A 13 0.04 -2.44 6.90
N HIS A 14 0.29 -3.61 6.33
CA HIS A 14 1.31 -4.53 6.78
C HIS A 14 2.58 -4.30 5.96
N TYR A 15 3.75 -4.41 6.60
CA TYR A 15 5.04 -4.29 5.94
C TYR A 15 5.94 -5.45 6.34
N GLU A 16 6.62 -6.02 5.35
CA GLU A 16 7.55 -7.13 5.50
C GLU A 16 8.90 -6.75 4.87
N LEU A 17 10.00 -7.10 5.55
CA LEU A 17 11.33 -6.99 4.97
C LEU A 17 11.59 -8.22 4.11
N LEU A 18 11.96 -8.00 2.85
CA LEU A 18 12.29 -9.07 1.92
C LEU A 18 13.72 -9.58 2.17
N GLU A 19 13.95 -10.85 1.84
CA GLU A 19 15.27 -11.49 1.92
C GLU A 19 16.24 -10.85 0.91
N ASP A 20 17.54 -11.17 1.02
CA ASP A 20 18.59 -10.78 0.07
C ASP A 20 18.73 -9.26 -0.23
N ASN A 21 18.24 -8.41 0.68
CA ASN A 21 18.17 -6.95 0.50
C ASN A 21 17.30 -6.51 -0.70
N GLU A 22 16.27 -7.30 -1.06
CA GLU A 22 15.32 -6.93 -2.12
C GLU A 22 14.42 -5.75 -1.73
N GLY A 23 14.40 -5.38 -0.45
CA GLY A 23 13.72 -4.20 0.06
C GLY A 23 12.56 -4.55 0.98
N PHE A 24 11.46 -3.82 0.85
CA PHE A 24 10.25 -3.95 1.66
C PHE A 24 9.07 -4.26 0.76
N TYR A 25 8.23 -5.17 1.21
CA TYR A 25 6.88 -5.39 0.71
C TYR A 25 5.88 -4.73 1.64
N GLY A 26 4.81 -4.15 1.09
CA GLY A 26 3.74 -3.55 1.85
C GLY A 26 2.38 -3.84 1.22
N GLU A 27 1.37 -4.11 2.03
CA GLU A 27 0.02 -4.42 1.57
C GLU A 27 -1.06 -3.94 2.54
N ILE A 28 -2.28 -3.81 2.02
CA ILE A 28 -3.47 -3.43 2.78
C ILE A 28 -4.50 -4.54 2.65
N HIS A 29 -4.58 -5.43 3.65
CA HIS A 29 -5.45 -6.63 3.61
C HIS A 29 -6.92 -6.35 3.31
N ASN A 30 -7.44 -5.18 3.72
CA ASN A 30 -8.82 -4.77 3.48
C ASN A 30 -9.05 -4.09 2.11
N ALA A 31 -8.01 -3.97 1.29
CA ALA A 31 -8.07 -3.47 -0.09
C ALA A 31 -7.42 -4.51 -1.01
N SER A 32 -8.23 -5.43 -1.54
CA SER A 32 -7.74 -6.54 -2.37
C SER A 32 -7.00 -6.00 -3.60
N GLY A 33 -5.78 -6.51 -3.80
CA GLY A 33 -4.90 -6.08 -4.90
C GLY A 33 -4.06 -4.84 -4.60
N VAL A 34 -4.18 -4.22 -3.41
CA VAL A 34 -3.34 -3.08 -3.01
C VAL A 34 -2.09 -3.58 -2.28
N TRP A 35 -0.98 -3.58 -3.02
CA TRP A 35 0.35 -3.89 -2.50
C TRP A 35 1.41 -3.09 -3.27
N ALA A 36 2.59 -2.95 -2.67
CA ALA A 36 3.72 -2.26 -3.26
C ALA A 36 5.05 -2.78 -2.71
N THR A 37 6.13 -2.50 -3.42
CA THR A 37 7.51 -2.78 -2.97
C THR A 37 8.37 -1.54 -3.03
N GLY A 38 9.41 -1.45 -2.19
CA GLY A 38 10.37 -0.37 -2.25
C GLY A 38 11.72 -0.74 -1.63
N THR A 39 12.80 -0.11 -2.09
CA THR A 39 14.16 -0.36 -1.58
C THR A 39 14.36 0.11 -0.14
N THR A 40 13.51 1.03 0.34
CA THR A 40 13.41 1.42 1.76
C THR A 40 11.95 1.36 2.22
N LEU A 41 11.75 1.35 3.54
CA LEU A 41 10.41 1.40 4.13
C LEU A 41 9.65 2.66 3.68
N GLU A 42 10.30 3.83 3.65
CA GLU A 42 9.62 5.05 3.17
C GLU A 42 9.24 4.98 1.69
N ALA A 43 10.09 4.40 0.84
CA ALA A 43 9.77 4.23 -0.57
C ALA A 43 8.56 3.30 -0.78
N CYS A 44 8.54 2.17 -0.07
CA CYS A 44 7.40 1.25 -0.09
C CYS A 44 6.11 1.93 0.41
N ARG A 45 6.18 2.71 1.50
CA ARG A 45 5.03 3.47 2.03
C ARG A 45 4.48 4.49 1.05
N LYS A 46 5.37 5.18 0.31
CA LYS A 46 4.98 6.17 -0.69
C LYS A 46 4.26 5.50 -1.85
N GLU A 47 4.84 4.43 -2.39
CA GLU A 47 4.25 3.67 -3.48
C GLU A 47 2.90 3.05 -3.09
N LEU A 48 2.82 2.46 -1.89
CA LEU A 48 1.58 1.86 -1.39
C LEU A 48 0.43 2.87 -1.28
N LEU A 49 0.74 4.11 -0.91
CA LEU A 49 -0.25 5.19 -0.89
C LEU A 49 -0.73 5.56 -2.31
N GLU A 50 0.18 5.63 -3.28
CA GLU A 50 -0.16 5.91 -4.68
C GLU A 50 -1.06 4.81 -5.26
N VAL A 51 -0.71 3.54 -5.05
CA VAL A 51 -1.52 2.38 -5.46
C VAL A 51 -2.91 2.39 -4.78
N LEU A 52 -2.96 2.74 -3.49
CA LEU A 52 -4.24 2.88 -2.77
C LEU A 52 -5.11 3.99 -3.35
N GLU A 53 -4.53 5.14 -3.68
CA GLU A 53 -5.26 6.25 -4.31
C GLU A 53 -5.83 5.84 -5.67
N GLU A 54 -5.03 5.17 -6.51
CA GLU A 54 -5.47 4.64 -7.80
C GLU A 54 -6.58 3.59 -7.65
N TRP A 55 -6.44 2.68 -6.69
CA TRP A 55 -7.44 1.65 -6.39
C TRP A 55 -8.80 2.26 -6.04
N ILE A 56 -8.82 3.34 -5.25
CA ILE A 56 -10.04 4.08 -4.91
C ILE A 56 -10.64 4.73 -6.16
N VAL A 57 -9.82 5.36 -7.01
CA VAL A 57 -10.28 6.03 -8.23
C VAL A 57 -10.88 5.03 -9.22
N LEU A 58 -10.35 3.81 -9.29
CA LEU A 58 -10.82 2.74 -10.18
C LEU A 58 -12.02 1.95 -9.64
N GLY A 59 -12.43 2.17 -8.39
CA GLY A 59 -13.65 1.57 -7.82
C GLY A 59 -13.46 0.21 -7.13
N GLY A 60 -12.24 -0.13 -6.72
CA GLY A 60 -11.93 -1.11 -5.68
C GLY A 60 -12.26 -2.60 -5.87
N GLU A 61 -12.97 -3.02 -6.92
CA GLU A 61 -13.40 -4.43 -7.07
C GLU A 61 -13.28 -4.99 -8.51
N PHE A 62 -12.58 -4.31 -9.42
CA PHE A 62 -12.49 -4.69 -10.85
C PHE A 62 -11.19 -5.41 -11.28
N LEU A 63 -10.56 -6.21 -10.42
CA LEU A 63 -9.51 -7.17 -10.80
C LEU A 63 -9.66 -8.51 -10.08
#